data_AF-U2QBR7-F1
#
_entry.id   AF-U2QBR7-F1
#
_cell.length_a   1.000
_cell.length_b   1.000
_cell.length_c   1.000
_cell.angle_alpha   90.00
_cell.angle_beta   90.00
_cell.angle_gamma   90.00
#
_symmetry.space_group_name_H-M   'P 1'
#
loop_
_entity.id
_entity.type
_entity.pdbx_description
1 polymer ?
#
loop_
_entity_poly.entity_id
_entity_poly.type
_entity_poly.pdbx_seq_one_letter_code
_entity_poly.pdbx_strand_id
1 'polypeptide(L)' 'MTTNHDFHDYNTLRCKPVHIKKNAWLGCRVTVMPGVTIGENAVVAGGSVVTKDVPDNVVVAGVPARVVKTIE' A
#
# COMPACT_ATOMS: atom_id res chain seq x y z
N MET A 1 17.42 2.96 2.40
CA MET A 1 16.69 4.07 3.04
C MET A 1 15.22 3.87 2.76
N THR A 2 14.37 3.70 3.79
CA THR A 2 12.93 3.60 3.52
C THR A 2 12.46 4.96 3.00
N THR A 3 11.53 4.99 2.05
CA THR A 3 10.89 6.18 1.45
C THR A 3 10.25 7.15 2.45
N ASN A 4 10.32 6.84 3.75
CA ASN A 4 9.83 7.63 4.86
C ASN A 4 10.86 8.61 5.46
N HIS A 5 12.15 8.51 5.10
CA HIS A 5 13.21 9.40 5.58
C HIS A 5 13.50 10.50 4.54
N ASP A 6 13.77 11.71 4.99
CA ASP A 6 14.30 12.77 4.12
C ASP A 6 15.82 12.65 4.01
N PHE A 7 16.38 12.70 2.79
CA PHE A 7 17.83 12.64 2.57
C PHE A 7 18.56 13.88 3.08
N HIS A 8 17.87 15.02 3.16
CA HIS A 8 18.43 16.30 3.60
C HIS A 8 18.14 16.61 5.07
N ASP A 9 17.25 15.84 5.70
CA ASP A 9 16.92 15.95 7.11
C ASP A 9 16.61 14.57 7.71
N TYR A 10 17.65 13.96 8.30
CA TYR A 10 17.59 12.64 8.90
C TYR A 10 16.69 12.57 10.16
N ASN A 11 16.27 13.71 10.71
CA ASN A 11 15.36 13.76 11.86
C ASN A 11 13.89 13.76 11.44
N THR A 12 13.58 13.92 10.16
CA THR A 12 12.21 13.97 9.66
C THR A 12 11.71 12.59 9.21
N LEU A 13 10.70 12.08 9.91
CA LEU A 13 9.92 10.91 9.52
C LEU A 13 8.58 11.35 8.92
N ARG A 14 8.25 10.91 7.69
CA ARG A 14 6.98 11.22 7.01
C ARG A 14 5.83 10.32 7.49
N CYS A 15 5.40 10.53 8.72
CA CYS A 15 4.28 9.77 9.30
C CYS A 15 2.93 10.29 8.76
N LYS A 16 2.20 9.44 8.02
CA LYS A 16 0.81 9.66 7.60
C LYS A 16 -0.01 8.40 7.85
N PRO A 17 -1.28 8.53 8.26
CA PRO A 17 -2.12 7.37 8.57
C PRO A 17 -2.30 6.49 7.33
N VAL A 18 -2.33 5.18 7.57
CA VAL A 18 -2.73 4.19 6.56
C VAL A 18 -4.16 3.78 6.86
N HIS A 19 -5.03 3.84 5.85
CA HIS A 19 -6.42 3.43 5.99
C HIS A 19 -6.61 2.10 5.27
N ILE A 20 -7.01 1.06 6.00
CA ILE A 20 -7.39 -0.23 5.41
C ILE A 20 -8.90 -0.33 5.54
N LYS A 21 -9.61 -0.27 4.40
CA LYS A 21 -11.07 -0.36 4.39
C LYS A 21 -11.55 -1.78 4.67
N LYS A 22 -12.86 -1.91 4.87
CA LYS A 22 -13.55 -3.17 5.16
C LYS A 22 -13.19 -4.25 4.13
N ASN A 23 -13.05 -5.49 4.59
CA ASN A 23 -12.77 -6.68 3.76
C ASN A 23 -11.50 -6.62 2.89
N ALA A 24 -10.64 -5.61 3.04
CA ALA A 24 -9.36 -5.60 2.37
C ALA A 24 -8.50 -6.78 2.85
N TRP A 25 -7.86 -7.49 1.91
CA TRP A 25 -7.01 -8.63 2.21
C TRP A 25 -5.57 -8.34 1.80
N LEU A 26 -4.65 -8.34 2.77
CA LEU A 26 -3.23 -8.13 2.55
C LEU A 26 -2.49 -9.47 2.72
N GLY A 27 -1.80 -9.90 1.67
CA GLY A 27 -0.97 -11.10 1.70
C GLY A 27 0.27 -10.95 2.59
N CYS A 28 0.99 -12.06 2.79
CA CYS A 28 2.20 -12.08 3.61
C CYS A 28 3.26 -11.10 3.09
N ARG A 29 3.95 -10.40 4.00
CA ARG A 29 5.09 -9.50 3.69
C ARG A 29 4.74 -8.32 2.77
N VAL A 30 3.49 -7.85 2.79
CA VAL A 30 3.11 -6.59 2.15
C VAL A 30 3.71 -5.41 2.93
N THR A 31 4.21 -4.41 2.20
CA THR A 31 4.61 -3.10 2.77
C THR A 31 3.71 -2.01 2.21
N VAL A 32 3.05 -1.25 3.09
CA VAL A 32 2.17 -0.12 2.72
C VAL A 32 2.85 1.20 3.08
N MET A 33 2.89 2.13 2.14
CA MET A 33 3.51 3.44 2.37
C MET A 33 2.64 4.38 3.22
N PRO A 34 3.26 5.30 3.98
CA PRO A 34 2.52 6.27 4.77
C PRO A 34 1.53 7.07 3.91
N GLY A 35 0.31 7.23 4.40
CA GLY A 35 -0.75 8.01 3.73
C GLY A 35 -1.56 7.24 2.70
N VAL A 36 -1.28 5.95 2.49
CA VAL A 36 -2.01 5.12 1.53
C VAL A 36 -3.33 4.62 2.11
N THR A 37 -4.37 4.62 1.27
CA THR A 37 -5.64 3.96 1.52
C THR A 37 -5.74 2.66 0.70
N ILE A 38 -6.07 1.55 1.37
CA ILE A 38 -6.41 0.28 0.73
C ILE A 38 -7.94 0.18 0.64
N GLY A 39 -8.45 0.07 -0.58
CA GLY A 39 -9.87 0.04 -0.89
C GLY A 39 -10.64 -1.15 -0.29
N GLU A 40 -11.97 -1.03 -0.25
CA GLU A 40 -12.88 -2.06 0.23
C GLU A 40 -12.83 -3.28 -0.70
N ASN A 41 -12.81 -4.48 -0.10
CA ASN A 41 -12.63 -5.76 -0.80
C ASN A 41 -11.34 -5.86 -1.64
N ALA A 42 -10.40 -4.92 -1.53
CA ALA A 42 -9.16 -4.95 -2.31
C ALA A 42 -8.23 -6.07 -1.82
N VAL A 43 -7.54 -6.72 -2.75
CA VAL A 43 -6.55 -7.77 -2.44
C VAL A 43 -5.15 -7.29 -2.81
N VAL A 44 -4.23 -7.30 -1.84
CA VAL A 44 -2.82 -6.99 -2.06
C VAL A 44 -2.03 -8.30 -2.03
N ALA A 45 -1.44 -8.69 -3.17
CA ALA A 45 -0.65 -9.91 -3.27
C ALA A 45 0.58 -9.87 -2.35
N GLY A 46 1.00 -11.04 -1.87
CA GLY A 46 2.14 -11.17 -0.97
C GLY A 46 3.43 -10.56 -1.54
N GLY A 47 4.24 -9.96 -0.67
CA GLY A 47 5.51 -9.31 -1.04
C GLY A 47 5.37 -7.97 -1.77
N SER A 48 4.15 -7.45 -1.97
CA SER A 48 3.94 -6.19 -2.68
C SER A 48 4.34 -4.96 -1.86
N VAL A 49 4.79 -3.90 -2.56
CA VAL A 49 5.06 -2.59 -1.97
C VAL A 49 4.07 -1.58 -2.53
N VAL A 50 3.11 -1.19 -1.70
CA VAL A 50 2.00 -0.30 -2.08
C VAL A 50 2.40 1.15 -1.84
N THR A 51 2.63 1.88 -2.93
CA THR A 51 3.10 3.28 -2.90
C THR A 51 2.02 4.32 -3.21
N LYS A 52 0.81 3.89 -3.58
CA LYS A 52 -0.33 4.71 -3.95
C LYS A 52 -1.62 4.05 -3.45
N ASP A 53 -2.69 4.84 -3.35
CA ASP A 53 -4.02 4.33 -2.99
C ASP A 53 -4.45 3.19 -3.91
N VAL A 54 -5.07 2.18 -3.30
CA VAL A 54 -5.63 1.02 -3.98
C VAL A 54 -7.13 1.23 -4.10
N PRO A 55 -7.70 1.21 -5.32
CA PRO A 55 -9.16 1.28 -5.51
C PRO A 55 -9.91 0.16 -4.79
N ASP A 56 -11.22 0.33 -4.63
CA ASP A 56 -12.09 -0.72 -4.13
C ASP A 56 -12.22 -1.85 -5.19
N ASN A 57 -12.45 -3.09 -4.75
CA ASN A 57 -12.71 -4.26 -5.60
C ASN A 57 -11.62 -4.54 -6.65
N VAL A 58 -10.34 -4.40 -6.32
CA VAL A 58 -9.22 -4.78 -7.21
C VAL A 58 -8.20 -5.66 -6.52
N VAL A 59 -7.46 -6.41 -7.32
CA VAL A 59 -6.23 -7.09 -6.92
C VAL A 59 -5.04 -6.27 -7.40
N VAL A 60 -4.10 -5.98 -6.50
CA VAL A 60 -2.82 -5.33 -6.81
C VAL A 60 -1.65 -6.24 -6.47
N ALA A 61 -0.56 -6.15 -7.25
CA ALA A 61 0.66 -6.91 -7.01
C ALA A 61 1.92 -6.16 -7.47
N GLY A 62 3.06 -6.47 -6.86
CA GLY A 62 4.39 -6.06 -7.32
C GLY A 62 5.08 -4.98 -6.48
N VAL A 63 6.24 -4.54 -6.96
CA VAL A 63 7.10 -3.51 -6.34
C VAL A 63 7.55 -2.52 -7.43
N PRO A 64 6.86 -1.39 -7.63
CA PRO A 64 5.66 -0.93 -6.90
C PRO A 64 4.39 -1.71 -7.31
N ALA A 65 3.45 -1.81 -6.37
CA ALA A 65 2.18 -2.51 -6.59
C ALA A 65 1.35 -1.82 -7.69
N ARG A 66 0.79 -2.60 -8.61
CA ARG A 66 -0.11 -2.15 -9.68
C ARG A 66 -1.34 -3.04 -9.74
N VAL A 67 -2.45 -2.50 -10.23
CA VAL A 67 -3.68 -3.27 -10.48
C VAL A 67 -3.37 -4.37 -11.50
N VAL A 68 -3.69 -5.61 -11.12
CA VAL A 68 -3.53 -6.80 -11.98
C VAL A 68 -4.86 -7.42 -12.36
N LYS A 69 -5.92 -7.15 -11.59
CA LYS A 69 -7.27 -7.67 -11.84
C LYS A 69 -8.32 -6.81 -11.12
N THR A 70 -9.52 -6.72 -11.68
CA THR A 70 -10.72 -6.21 -10.99
C THR A 70 -11.57 -7.39 -10.48
N ILE A 71 -12.14 -7.25 -9.30
CA ILE A 71 -13.01 -8.23 -8.64
C ILE A 71 -14.44 -7.78 -8.94
N GLU A 72 -15.17 -8.60 -9.71
CA GLU A 72 -16.61 -8.46 -9.92
C GLU A 72 -17.38 -9.18 -8.82
#